data_AF-A0A090IB01-F1
#
_entry.id   AF-A0A090IB01-F1
#
_cell.length_a   1.000
_cell.length_b   1.000
_cell.length_c   1.000
_cell.angle_alpha   90.00
_cell.angle_beta   90.00
_cell.angle_gamma   90.00
#
_symmetry.space_group_name_H-M   'P 1'
#
loop_
_entity.id
_entity.type
_entity.pdbx_description
1 polymer ?
#
loop_
_entity_poly.entity_id
_entity_poly.type
_entity_poly.pdbx_seq_one_letter_code
_entity_poly.pdbx_strand_id
1 'polypeptide(L)'
;MKLKPKKIELIKSISNAAPKKFKDRVFLIMNDHMPWVAGSAIVFIWFSYPILRFIWGIKKDEITQWKVDIKNIFGKFFLIYFITITCVNLGMVSIFLIIVDESLFSQN
;
A
#
# COMPACT_ATOMS: atom_id res chain seq x y z
N MET A 1 -1.48 24.88 12.26
CA MET A 1 -2.31 23.92 11.49
C MET A 1 -2.21 22.56 12.19
N LYS A 2 -3.27 22.06 12.83
CA LYS A 2 -3.19 20.77 13.57
C LYS A 2 -3.09 19.64 12.53
N LEU A 3 -1.96 18.92 12.49
CA LEU A 3 -1.68 17.83 11.53
C LEU A 3 -2.43 16.53 11.87
N LYS A 4 -2.70 16.30 13.16
CA LYS A 4 -3.37 15.07 13.66
C LYS A 4 -4.80 14.87 13.11
N PRO A 5 -5.69 15.89 13.08
CA PRO A 5 -7.05 15.74 12.54
C PRO A 5 -7.06 15.38 11.05
N LYS A 6 -6.22 16.03 10.24
CA LYS A 6 -6.13 15.78 8.80
C LYS A 6 -5.59 14.39 8.48
N LYS A 7 -4.62 13.89 9.27
CA LYS A 7 -4.16 12.49 9.18
C LYS A 7 -5.33 11.53 9.37
N ILE A 8 -6.09 11.69 10.46
CA ILE A 8 -7.19 10.77 10.80
C ILE A 8 -8.30 10.81 9.74
N GLU A 9 -8.63 11.99 9.23
CA GLU A 9 -9.61 12.15 8.15
C GLU A 9 -9.19 11.38 6.89
N LEU A 10 -7.92 11.52 6.50
CA LEU A 10 -7.39 10.83 5.32
C LEU A 10 -7.38 9.30 5.52
N ILE A 11 -6.98 8.82 6.69
CA ILE A 11 -7.03 7.40 7.07
C ILE A 11 -8.46 6.88 6.96
N LYS A 12 -9.44 7.61 7.50
CA LYS A 12 -10.85 7.23 7.42
C LYS A 12 -11.34 7.18 5.98
N SER A 13 -11.02 8.17 5.16
CA SER A 13 -11.40 8.20 3.74
C SER A 13 -10.83 7.00 2.98
N ILE A 14 -9.54 6.69 3.17
CA ILE A 14 -8.89 5.55 2.50
C ILE A 14 -9.46 4.21 2.98
N SER A 15 -9.72 4.08 4.28
CA SER A 15 -10.32 2.87 4.86
C SER A 15 -11.76 2.69 4.40
N ASN A 16 -12.53 3.77 4.31
CA ASN A 16 -13.93 3.75 3.85
C ASN A 16 -14.07 3.33 2.38
N ALA A 17 -13.06 3.65 1.55
CA ALA A 17 -12.99 3.22 0.16
C ALA A 17 -12.50 1.77 -0.02
N ALA A 18 -11.97 1.15 1.04
CA ALA A 18 -11.51 -0.23 0.96
C ALA A 18 -12.70 -1.21 0.82
N PRO A 19 -12.47 -2.41 0.29
CA PRO A 19 -13.48 -3.47 0.21
C PRO A 19 -14.08 -3.75 1.59
N LYS A 20 -15.41 -3.96 1.66
CA LYS A 20 -16.15 -4.04 2.93
C LYS A 20 -15.54 -5.00 3.95
N LYS A 21 -15.03 -6.15 3.50
CA LYS A 21 -14.43 -7.18 4.34
C LYS A 21 -13.05 -6.80 4.92
N PHE A 22 -12.42 -5.76 4.38
CA PHE A 22 -11.05 -5.37 4.68
C PHE A 22 -10.93 -3.96 5.29
N LYS A 23 -12.01 -3.17 5.27
CA LYS A 23 -12.09 -1.80 5.76
C LYS A 23 -11.56 -1.59 7.17
N ASP A 24 -12.03 -2.37 8.15
CA ASP A 24 -11.62 -2.18 9.56
C ASP A 24 -10.14 -2.51 9.77
N ARG A 25 -9.63 -3.50 9.02
CA ARG A 25 -8.23 -3.88 9.06
C ARG A 25 -7.33 -2.80 8.46
N VAL A 26 -7.74 -2.20 7.35
CA VAL A 26 -7.02 -1.09 6.71
C VAL A 26 -6.91 0.11 7.66
N PHE A 27 -8.00 0.43 8.35
CA PHE A 27 -8.01 1.48 9.36
C PHE A 27 -6.99 1.20 10.46
N LEU A 28 -7.04 -0.01 11.04
CA LEU A 28 -6.13 -0.45 12.09
C LEU A 28 -4.66 -0.40 11.63
N ILE A 29 -4.37 -0.89 10.42
CA ILE A 29 -3.01 -0.87 9.83
C ILE A 29 -2.46 0.56 9.76
N MET A 30 -3.26 1.50 9.24
CA MET A 30 -2.82 2.88 9.06
C MET A 30 -2.80 3.70 10.36
N ASN A 31 -3.64 3.33 11.33
CA ASN A 31 -3.74 4.06 12.58
C ASN A 31 -2.66 3.65 13.58
N ASP A 32 -2.44 2.33 13.75
CA ASP A 32 -1.72 1.78 14.92
C ASP A 32 -0.51 0.90 14.56
N HIS A 33 -0.50 0.22 13.42
CA HIS A 33 0.55 -0.79 13.13
C HIS A 33 1.67 -0.30 12.22
N MET A 34 1.45 0.75 11.43
CA MET A 34 2.44 1.22 10.45
C MET A 34 2.31 2.72 10.21
N PRO A 35 3.37 3.41 9.75
CA PRO A 35 3.22 4.75 9.22
C PRO A 35 2.07 4.78 8.20
N TRP A 36 1.09 5.65 8.45
CA TRP A 36 -0.17 5.67 7.69
C TRP A 36 0.03 5.80 6.18
N VAL A 37 1.10 6.48 5.74
CA VAL A 37 1.48 6.61 4.33
C VAL A 37 1.79 5.24 3.74
N ALA A 38 2.57 4.43 4.44
CA ALA A 38 2.93 3.10 3.98
C ALA A 38 1.72 2.16 4.03
N GLY A 39 0.86 2.27 5.07
CA GLY A 39 -0.36 1.48 5.17
C GLY A 39 -1.36 1.80 4.05
N SER A 40 -1.48 3.07 3.67
CA SER A 40 -2.31 3.49 2.54
C SER A 40 -1.82 2.95 1.19
N ALA A 41 -0.52 2.68 1.07
CA ALA A 41 0.10 2.22 -0.17
C ALA A 41 -0.10 0.73 -0.43
N ILE A 42 -0.73 -0.02 0.49
CA ILE A 42 -0.82 -1.48 0.44
C ILE A 42 -1.41 -2.01 -0.87
N VAL A 43 -2.28 -1.28 -1.56
CA VAL A 43 -2.81 -1.75 -2.86
C VAL A 43 -1.86 -1.51 -4.03
N PHE A 44 -0.91 -0.60 -3.90
CA PHE A 44 0.04 -0.23 -4.95
C PHE A 44 1.39 -0.94 -4.85
N ILE A 45 1.70 -1.52 -3.70
CA ILE A 45 2.87 -2.37 -3.54
C ILE A 45 2.67 -3.68 -4.32
N TRP A 46 3.68 -4.10 -5.09
CA TRP A 46 3.57 -5.31 -5.91
C TRP A 46 3.50 -6.58 -5.06
N PHE A 47 4.33 -6.66 -4.03
CA PHE A 47 4.43 -7.82 -3.15
C PHE A 47 3.22 -8.01 -2.23
N SER A 48 2.41 -6.97 -1.99
CA SER A 48 1.17 -7.08 -1.23
C SER A 48 -0.02 -7.54 -2.09
N TYR A 49 0.06 -7.42 -3.42
CA TYR A 49 -1.04 -7.83 -4.30
C TYR A 49 -1.43 -9.32 -4.12
N PRO A 50 -0.49 -10.28 -4.08
CA PRO A 50 -0.84 -11.69 -3.79
C PRO A 50 -1.51 -11.87 -2.42
N ILE A 51 -1.05 -11.13 -1.40
CA ILE A 51 -1.63 -11.16 -0.05
C ILE A 51 -3.09 -10.69 -0.10
N LEU A 52 -3.35 -9.55 -0.74
CA LEU A 52 -4.71 -9.01 -0.89
C LEU A 52 -5.62 -9.95 -1.71
N ARG A 53 -5.09 -10.53 -2.79
CA ARG A 53 -5.87 -11.34 -3.72
C ARG A 53 -6.18 -12.74 -3.18
N PHE A 54 -5.17 -13.41 -2.63
CA PHE A 54 -5.25 -14.84 -2.30
C PHE A 54 -5.41 -15.10 -0.81
N ILE A 55 -4.76 -14.31 0.06
CA ILE A 55 -4.90 -14.48 1.52
C ILE A 55 -6.21 -13.82 2.00
N TRP A 56 -6.46 -12.59 1.55
CA TRP A 56 -7.64 -11.83 1.96
C TRP A 56 -8.86 -12.00 1.03
N GLY A 57 -8.69 -12.72 -0.09
CA GLY A 57 -9.78 -13.04 -1.02
C GLY A 57 -10.42 -11.82 -1.69
N ILE A 58 -9.72 -10.68 -1.74
CA ILE A 58 -10.24 -9.46 -2.35
C ILE A 58 -10.25 -9.62 -3.87
N LYS A 59 -11.33 -9.20 -4.54
CA LYS A 59 -11.41 -9.32 -5.99
C LYS A 59 -10.51 -8.31 -6.71
N LYS A 60 -10.07 -8.66 -7.93
CA LYS A 60 -9.17 -7.81 -8.72
C LYS A 60 -9.83 -6.47 -9.06
N ASP A 61 -11.10 -6.48 -9.41
CA ASP A 61 -11.95 -5.31 -9.64
C ASP A 61 -12.07 -4.45 -8.38
N GLU A 62 -12.28 -5.06 -7.21
CA GLU A 62 -12.29 -4.35 -5.92
C GLU A 62 -10.94 -3.67 -5.61
N ILE A 63 -9.81 -4.36 -5.84
CA ILE A 63 -8.46 -3.77 -5.68
C ILE A 63 -8.25 -2.63 -6.68
N THR A 64 -8.70 -2.80 -7.92
CA THR A 64 -8.55 -1.79 -8.98
C THR A 64 -9.37 -0.54 -8.66
N GLN A 65 -10.61 -0.72 -8.22
CA GLN A 65 -11.46 0.38 -7.79
C GLN A 65 -10.85 1.10 -6.59
N TRP A 66 -10.34 0.35 -5.61
CA TRP A 66 -9.72 0.95 -4.43
C TRP A 66 -8.48 1.80 -4.78
N LYS A 67 -7.68 1.40 -5.78
CA LYS A 67 -6.59 2.25 -6.32
C LYS A 67 -7.11 3.57 -6.90
N VAL A 68 -8.21 3.51 -7.66
CA VAL A 68 -8.85 4.70 -8.25
C VAL A 68 -9.35 5.63 -7.14
N ASP A 69 -10.00 5.07 -6.12
CA ASP A 69 -10.52 5.84 -5.01
C ASP A 69 -9.41 6.51 -4.21
N ILE A 70 -8.30 5.81 -3.93
CA ILE A 70 -7.13 6.41 -3.26
C ILE A 70 -6.53 7.53 -4.12
N LYS A 71 -6.41 7.33 -5.44
CA LYS A 71 -5.98 8.40 -6.36
C LYS A 71 -6.86 9.64 -6.24
N ASN A 72 -8.18 9.46 -6.18
CA ASN A 72 -9.13 10.57 -6.02
C ASN A 72 -9.00 11.24 -4.65
N ILE A 73 -8.80 10.47 -3.57
CA ILE A 73 -8.62 10.98 -2.21
C ILE A 73 -7.35 11.85 -2.09
N PHE A 74 -6.23 11.42 -2.68
CA PHE A 74 -4.99 12.22 -2.67
C PHE A 74 -5.02 13.41 -3.64
N GLY A 75 -5.84 13.33 -4.70
CA GLY A 75 -6.02 14.39 -5.68
C GLY A 75 -4.68 14.86 -6.25
N LYS A 76 -4.40 16.16 -6.16
CA LYS A 76 -3.15 16.77 -6.67
C LYS A 76 -1.87 16.23 -6.04
N PHE A 77 -1.94 15.64 -4.85
CA PHE A 77 -0.78 15.06 -4.17
C PHE A 77 -0.48 13.63 -4.62
N PHE A 78 -1.35 13.02 -5.42
CA PHE A 78 -1.20 11.64 -5.86
C PHE A 78 0.09 11.42 -6.66
N LEU A 79 0.54 12.39 -7.46
CA LEU A 79 1.77 12.23 -8.26
C LEU A 79 3.00 11.97 -7.38
N ILE A 80 3.19 12.80 -6.35
CA ILE A 80 4.32 12.66 -5.42
C ILE A 80 4.21 11.32 -4.67
N TYR A 81 3.00 11.00 -4.21
CA TYR A 81 2.71 9.74 -3.54
C TYR A 81 3.02 8.51 -4.42
N PHE A 82 2.65 8.56 -5.71
CA PHE A 82 2.91 7.50 -6.68
C PHE A 82 4.41 7.32 -6.97
N ILE A 83 5.18 8.41 -7.05
CA ILE A 83 6.64 8.36 -7.19
C ILE A 83 7.25 7.65 -5.97
N THR A 84 6.84 8.02 -4.75
CA THR A 84 7.33 7.37 -3.52
C THR A 84 7.06 5.87 -3.52
N ILE A 85 5.84 5.46 -3.90
CA ILE A 85 5.48 4.04 -4.01
C ILE A 85 6.33 3.32 -5.06
N THR A 86 6.59 3.97 -6.19
CA THR A 86 7.40 3.39 -7.26
C THR A 86 8.83 3.13 -6.77
N CYS A 87 9.43 4.09 -6.05
CA CYS A 87 10.73 3.90 -5.42
C CYS A 87 10.72 2.74 -4.43
N VAL A 88 9.67 2.58 -3.63
CA VAL A 88 9.53 1.45 -2.70
C VAL A 88 9.47 0.11 -3.45
N ASN A 89 8.66 0.00 -4.51
CA ASN A 89 8.57 -1.20 -5.33
C ASN A 89 9.92 -1.57 -5.96
N LEU A 90 10.60 -0.60 -6.58
CA LEU A 90 11.91 -0.82 -7.19
C LEU A 90 12.96 -1.20 -6.14
N GLY A 91 12.97 -0.53 -4.99
CA GLY A 91 13.88 -0.87 -3.89
C GLY A 91 13.69 -2.31 -3.39
N MET A 92 12.45 -2.76 -3.23
CA MET A 92 12.18 -4.16 -2.84
C MET A 92 12.64 -5.16 -3.90
N VAL A 93 12.41 -4.87 -5.19
CA VAL A 93 12.90 -5.73 -6.28
C VAL A 93 14.43 -5.79 -6.28
N SER A 94 15.10 -4.65 -6.13
CA SER A 94 16.57 -4.59 -6.09
C SER A 94 17.13 -5.40 -4.92
N ILE A 95 16.55 -5.29 -3.72
CA ILE A 95 16.96 -6.10 -2.55
C ILE A 95 16.78 -7.59 -2.85
N PHE A 96 15.65 -7.99 -3.43
CA PHE A 96 15.41 -9.38 -3.80
C PHE A 96 16.45 -9.91 -4.79
N LEU A 97 16.80 -9.12 -5.80
CA LEU A 97 17.79 -9.50 -6.81
C LEU A 97 19.19 -9.66 -6.20
N ILE A 98 19.59 -8.76 -5.30
CA ILE A 98 20.88 -8.85 -4.59
C ILE A 98 20.94 -10.14 -3.75
N ILE A 99 19.88 -10.45 -3.00
CA ILE A 99 19.84 -11.67 -2.18
C ILE A 99 19.94 -12.92 -3.06
N VAL A 100 19.23 -12.95 -4.19
CA VAL A 100 19.28 -14.09 -5.13
C VAL A 100 20.69 -14.23 -5.69
N ASP A 101 21.30 -13.14 -6.14
CA ASP A 101 22.66 -13.13 -6.68
C ASP A 101 23.68 -13.65 -5.66
N GLU A 102 23.70 -13.09 -4.45
CA GLU A 102 24.56 -13.54 -3.35
C GLU A 102 24.34 -15.03 -3.02
N SER A 103 23.09 -15.49 -3.00
CA SER A 103 22.78 -16.88 -2.70
C SER A 103 23.28 -17.86 -3.77
N LEU A 104 23.31 -17.45 -5.04
CA LEU A 104 23.83 -18.24 -6.16
C LEU A 104 25.36 -18.30 -6.13
N PHE A 105 26.04 -17.19 -5.79
CA PHE A 105 27.49 -17.17 -5.62
C PHE A 105 27.97 -17.95 -4.40
N SER A 106 27.19 -17.98 -3.31
CA SER A 106 27.54 -18.77 -2.12
C SER A 106 27.43 -20.29 -2.32
N GLN A 107 26.81 -20.77 -3.40
CA GLN A 107 26.64 -22.19 -3.70
C GLN A 107 27.66 -22.75 -4.71
N ASN A 108 28.48 -21.89 -5.34
CA ASN A 108 29.56 -22.27 -6.27
C ASN A 108 30.93 -22.17 -5.59
#